data_AF-A0A6M8HQX3-F1
#
_entry.id   AF-A0A6M8HQX3-F1
#
_cell.length_a   1.000
_cell.length_b   1.000
_cell.length_c   1.000
_cell.angle_alpha   90.00
_cell.angle_beta   90.00
_cell.angle_gamma   90.00
#
_symmetry.space_group_name_H-M   'P 1'
#
loop_
_entity.id
_entity.type
_entity.pdbx_description
1 polymer ?
#
loop_
_entity_poly.entity_id
_entity_poly.type
_entity_poly.pdbx_seq_one_letter_code
_entity_poly.pdbx_strand_id
1 'polypeptide(L)'
;MSVDNTRPSEHPEIAFSNGRSYLIGYVVTLGLLGISLLLVQGHAMSAFNLMASISVIAFLTTIAKLYYLFHLNFSEAQRWNTLTLMLNVPLLILSIGLTAWMFQTLYDRVMMH
;
A
#
# COMPACT_ATOMS: atom_id res chain seq x y z
N MET A 1 -16.63 24.20 28.29
CA MET A 1 -16.80 24.62 26.88
C MET A 1 -17.76 23.65 26.23
N SER A 2 -19.00 24.05 25.98
CA SER A 2 -19.96 23.23 25.22
C SER A 2 -19.62 23.36 23.74
N VAL A 3 -19.32 22.25 23.08
CA VAL A 3 -19.10 22.20 21.64
C VAL A 3 -20.44 22.44 20.96
N ASP A 4 -20.58 23.55 20.26
CA ASP A 4 -21.75 23.89 19.46
C ASP A 4 -21.78 23.00 18.20
N ASN A 5 -22.83 22.19 18.06
CA ASN A 5 -22.99 21.21 16.98
C ASN A 5 -23.80 21.76 15.79
N THR A 6 -24.06 23.06 15.75
CA THR A 6 -24.91 23.69 14.73
C THR A 6 -24.23 23.91 13.38
N ARG A 7 -22.91 23.73 13.29
CA ARG A 7 -22.15 23.86 12.04
C ARG A 7 -21.17 22.71 11.85
N PRO A 8 -21.63 21.58 11.27
CA PRO A 8 -20.75 20.43 11.03
C PRO A 8 -19.50 20.83 10.22
N SER A 9 -19.65 21.65 9.17
CA SER A 9 -18.54 22.05 8.29
C SER A 9 -17.43 22.88 8.94
N GLU A 10 -17.64 23.42 10.15
CA GLU A 10 -16.64 24.22 10.88
C GLU A 10 -15.89 23.40 11.94
N HIS A 11 -16.24 22.12 12.11
CA HIS A 11 -15.48 21.24 12.98
C HIS A 11 -14.07 21.01 12.39
N PRO A 12 -12.99 21.29 13.14
CA PRO A 12 -11.62 21.18 12.64
C PRO A 12 -11.32 19.78 12.06
N GLU A 13 -11.89 18.74 12.66
CA GLU A 13 -11.87 17.34 12.22
C GLU A 13 -12.39 17.09 10.79
N ILE A 14 -13.27 17.95 10.24
CA ILE A 14 -13.77 17.82 8.85
C ILE A 14 -13.03 18.73 7.87
N ALA A 15 -12.36 19.77 8.35
CA ALA A 15 -11.60 20.72 7.54
C ALA A 15 -10.23 20.19 7.06
N PHE A 16 -9.73 19.08 7.64
CA PHE A 16 -8.38 18.55 7.35
C PHE A 16 -8.32 17.48 6.25
N SER A 17 -9.41 17.12 5.60
CA SER A 17 -9.36 16.21 4.43
C SER A 17 -8.84 16.97 3.20
N ASN A 18 -7.51 16.98 3.02
CA ASN A 18 -6.89 17.50 1.80
C ASN A 18 -7.15 16.55 0.63
N GLY A 19 -8.37 16.58 0.07
CA GLY A 19 -8.83 15.68 -1.00
C GLY A 19 -7.97 15.71 -2.27
N ARG A 20 -7.15 16.75 -2.46
CA ARG A 20 -6.21 16.84 -3.59
C ARG A 20 -5.10 15.79 -3.52
N SER A 21 -4.50 15.55 -2.35
CA SER A 21 -3.45 14.53 -2.19
C SER A 21 -3.99 13.12 -2.44
N TYR A 22 -5.22 12.87 -1.97
CA TYR A 22 -5.96 11.63 -2.22
C TYR A 22 -6.17 11.38 -3.72
N LEU A 23 -6.66 12.39 -4.44
CA LEU A 23 -6.88 12.31 -5.89
C LEU A 23 -5.59 12.05 -6.65
N ILE A 24 -4.49 12.74 -6.30
CA ILE A 24 -3.19 12.54 -6.96
C ILE A 24 -2.70 11.11 -6.75
N GLY A 25 -2.70 10.61 -5.51
CA GLY A 25 -2.30 9.23 -5.22
C GLY A 25 -3.16 8.20 -5.93
N TYR A 26 -4.47 8.42 -5.97
CA TYR A 26 -5.40 7.57 -6.70
C TYR A 26 -5.06 7.51 -8.20
N VAL A 27 -4.91 8.67 -8.86
CA VAL A 27 -4.60 8.72 -10.30
C VAL A 27 -3.24 8.10 -10.61
N VAL A 28 -2.21 8.37 -9.80
CA VAL A 28 -0.87 7.78 -9.96
C VAL A 28 -0.96 6.25 -9.88
N THR A 29 -1.58 5.72 -8.83
CA THR A 29 -1.68 4.27 -8.63
C THR A 29 -2.53 3.59 -9.71
N LEU A 30 -3.61 4.23 -10.15
CA LEU A 30 -4.44 3.77 -11.27
C LEU A 30 -3.63 3.72 -12.58
N GLY A 31 -2.81 4.74 -12.84
CA GLY A 31 -1.94 4.80 -14.01
C GLY A 31 -0.88 3.68 -14.02
N LEU A 32 -0.22 3.45 -12.90
CA LEU A 32 0.73 2.35 -12.73
C LEU A 32 0.07 0.97 -12.92
N LEU A 33 -1.16 0.79 -12.43
CA LEU A 33 -1.94 -0.43 -12.65
C LEU A 33 -2.29 -0.61 -14.14
N GLY A 34 -2.70 0.47 -14.82
CA GLY A 34 -2.94 0.45 -16.26
C GLY A 34 -1.69 0.06 -17.06
N ILE A 35 -0.53 0.60 -16.71
CA ILE A 35 0.75 0.22 -17.33
C ILE A 35 1.04 -1.26 -17.11
N SER A 36 0.88 -1.76 -15.88
CA SER A 36 1.08 -3.18 -15.58
C SER A 36 0.17 -4.08 -16.43
N LEU A 37 -1.11 -3.72 -16.56
CA LEU A 37 -2.07 -4.45 -17.38
C LEU A 37 -1.67 -4.48 -18.86
N LEU A 38 -1.29 -3.33 -19.42
CA LEU A 38 -0.84 -3.24 -20.81
C LEU A 38 0.43 -4.05 -21.05
N LEU A 39 1.34 -4.09 -20.08
CA LEU A 39 2.60 -4.82 -20.15
C LEU A 39 2.38 -6.34 -20.15
N VAL A 40 1.41 -6.83 -19.38
CA VAL A 40 0.95 -8.24 -19.43
C VAL A 40 0.27 -8.56 -20.77
N GLN A 41 -0.67 -7.72 -21.21
CA GLN A 41 -1.44 -7.95 -22.43
C GLN A 41 -0.58 -7.92 -23.70
N GLY A 42 0.48 -7.11 -23.71
CA GLY A 42 1.36 -6.95 -24.86
C GLY A 42 2.24 -8.17 -25.17
N HIS A 43 2.41 -9.10 -24.22
CA HIS A 43 3.26 -10.30 -24.35
C HIS A 43 4.67 -10.03 -24.94
N ALA A 44 5.18 -8.81 -24.79
CA ALA A 44 6.39 -8.34 -25.50
C ALA A 44 7.69 -8.72 -24.79
N MET A 45 7.63 -9.39 -23.64
CA MET A 45 8.76 -9.71 -22.77
C MET A 45 8.76 -11.19 -22.40
N SER A 46 9.95 -11.72 -22.08
CA SER A 46 10.07 -13.07 -21.51
C SER A 46 9.40 -13.13 -20.13
N ALA A 47 8.94 -14.33 -19.72
CA ALA A 47 8.21 -14.52 -18.47
C ALA A 47 8.96 -13.99 -17.24
N PHE A 48 10.28 -14.21 -17.19
CA PHE A 48 11.11 -13.73 -16.09
C PHE A 48 11.16 -12.19 -16.04
N ASN A 49 11.40 -11.54 -17.18
CA ASN A 49 11.47 -10.08 -17.24
C ASN A 49 10.11 -9.45 -16.94
N LEU A 50 9.02 -10.07 -17.43
CA LEU A 50 7.65 -9.66 -17.15
C LEU A 50 7.36 -9.69 -15.63
N MET A 51 7.67 -10.81 -14.96
CA MET A 51 7.49 -10.93 -13.51
C MET A 51 8.30 -9.90 -12.73
N ALA A 52 9.55 -9.66 -13.11
CA ALA A 52 10.40 -8.65 -12.48
C ALA A 52 9.81 -7.24 -12.64
N SER A 53 9.42 -6.85 -13.86
CA SER A 53 8.84 -5.53 -14.14
C SER A 53 7.53 -5.29 -13.38
N ILE A 54 6.63 -6.27 -13.38
CA ILE A 54 5.34 -6.14 -12.66
C ILE A 54 5.56 -6.09 -11.14
N SER A 55 6.52 -6.86 -10.62
CA SER A 55 6.85 -6.83 -9.19
C SER A 55 7.34 -5.45 -8.75
N VAL A 56 8.20 -4.81 -9.56
CA VAL A 56 8.66 -3.43 -9.30
C VAL A 56 7.50 -2.44 -9.38
N ILE A 57 6.64 -2.54 -10.40
CA ILE A 57 5.45 -1.68 -10.52
C ILE A 57 4.54 -1.87 -9.31
N ALA A 58 4.26 -3.10 -8.89
CA ALA A 58 3.44 -3.43 -7.74
C ALA A 58 4.02 -2.84 -6.44
N PHE A 59 5.34 -2.93 -6.25
CA PHE A 59 6.02 -2.31 -5.12
C PHE A 59 5.87 -0.78 -5.12
N LEU A 60 6.10 -0.13 -6.26
CA LEU A 60 5.90 1.32 -6.42
C LEU A 60 4.46 1.75 -6.16
N THR A 61 3.47 0.98 -6.63
CA THR A 61 2.06 1.29 -6.33
C THR A 61 1.74 1.17 -4.85
N THR A 62 2.34 0.21 -4.15
CA THR A 62 2.16 0.04 -2.71
C THR A 62 2.69 1.25 -1.96
N ILE A 63 3.91 1.70 -2.28
CA ILE A 63 4.50 2.92 -1.70
C ILE A 63 3.62 4.14 -1.97
N ALA A 64 3.15 4.32 -3.21
CA ALA A 64 2.29 5.45 -3.57
C ALA A 64 1.00 5.47 -2.74
N LYS A 65 0.35 4.31 -2.53
CA LYS A 65 -0.83 4.21 -1.66
C LYS A 65 -0.50 4.53 -0.21
N LEU A 66 0.60 3.99 0.32
CA LEU A 66 1.02 4.27 1.71
C LEU A 66 1.28 5.76 1.93
N TYR A 67 1.88 6.45 0.96
CA TYR A 67 2.15 7.88 1.08
C TYR A 67 0.88 8.74 0.94
N TYR A 68 0.12 8.57 -0.14
CA TYR A 68 -0.99 9.47 -0.48
C TYR A 68 -2.32 9.09 0.16
N LEU A 69 -2.60 7.80 0.33
CA LEU A 69 -3.87 7.32 0.88
C LEU A 69 -3.82 7.25 2.41
N PHE A 70 -2.71 6.76 2.97
CA PHE A 70 -2.53 6.66 4.41
C PHE A 70 -2.08 7.97 5.07
N HIS A 71 -1.72 9.01 4.30
CA HIS A 71 -1.26 10.30 4.81
C HIS A 71 -0.27 10.11 5.97
N LEU A 72 0.86 9.46 5.71
CA LEU A 72 1.89 9.25 6.72
C LEU A 72 2.58 10.59 7.01
N ASN A 73 1.93 11.39 7.84
CA ASN A 73 2.39 12.70 8.25
C ASN A 73 2.98 12.54 9.65
N PHE A 74 4.20 13.04 9.88
CA PHE A 74 4.76 13.17 11.23
C PHE A 74 4.13 14.31 12.05
N SER A 75 3.06 14.91 11.52
CA SER A 75 2.22 15.87 12.22
C SER A 75 1.62 15.25 13.47
N GLU A 76 1.51 16.04 14.53
CA GLU A 76 1.10 15.61 15.87
C GLU A 76 -0.26 14.89 15.88
N ALA A 77 -1.16 15.27 14.98
CA ALA A 77 -2.47 14.63 14.80
C ALA A 77 -2.40 13.21 14.17
N GLN A 78 -1.33 12.88 13.45
CA GLN A 78 -1.26 11.68 12.59
C GLN A 78 -0.09 10.74 12.93
N ARG A 79 0.73 11.11 13.93
CA ARG A 79 1.83 10.28 14.46
C ARG A 79 1.38 8.87 14.83
N TRP A 80 0.19 8.72 15.43
CA TRP A 80 -0.34 7.42 15.82
C TRP A 80 -0.58 6.50 14.61
N ASN A 81 -1.09 7.02 13.50
CA ASN A 81 -1.29 6.24 12.28
C ASN A 81 0.06 5.76 11.70
N THR A 82 1.05 6.65 11.69
CA THR A 82 2.41 6.33 11.23
C THR A 82 3.08 5.28 12.13
N LEU A 83 2.92 5.38 13.46
CA LEU A 83 3.44 4.41 14.42
C LEU A 83 2.76 3.05 14.28
N THR A 84 1.44 3.01 14.13
CA THR A 84 0.69 1.78 13.87
C THR A 84 1.14 1.12 12.58
N LEU A 85 1.38 1.89 11.51
CA LEU A 85 1.89 1.34 10.26
C LEU A 85 3.31 0.79 10.42
N MET A 86 4.20 1.55 11.08
CA MET A 86 5.58 1.12 11.34
C MET A 86 5.65 -0.19 12.13
N LEU A 87 4.72 -0.41 13.06
CA LEU A 87 4.60 -1.69 13.78
C LEU A 87 4.06 -2.81 12.89
N ASN A 88 3.07 -2.51 12.04
CA ASN A 88 2.42 -3.52 11.20
C ASN A 88 3.28 -4.00 10.03
N VAL A 89 4.11 -3.14 9.42
CA VAL A 89 4.97 -3.52 8.28
C VAL A 89 5.87 -4.72 8.58
N PRO A 90 6.68 -4.74 9.66
CA PRO A 90 7.50 -5.90 9.98
C PRO A 90 6.65 -7.13 10.33
N LEU A 91 5.51 -6.96 10.99
CA LEU A 91 4.59 -8.08 11.29
C LEU A 91 4.02 -8.69 10.00
N LEU A 92 3.69 -7.88 9.01
CA LEU A 92 3.20 -8.32 7.71
C LEU A 92 4.29 -9.06 6.92
N ILE A 93 5.52 -8.51 6.91
CA ILE A 93 6.68 -9.16 6.28
C ILE A 93 6.96 -10.51 6.93
N LEU A 94 6.97 -10.55 8.27
CA LEU A 94 7.15 -11.79 9.02
C LEU A 94 6.02 -12.77 8.70
N SER A 95 4.75 -12.36 8.78
CA SER A 95 3.62 -13.25 8.52
C SER A 95 3.68 -13.88 7.12
N ILE A 96 3.82 -13.08 6.07
CA ILE A 96 3.84 -13.59 4.70
C ILE A 96 5.13 -14.39 4.45
N GLY A 97 6.28 -13.86 4.87
CA GLY A 97 7.59 -14.45 4.66
C GLY A 97 7.76 -15.78 5.39
N LEU A 98 7.43 -15.85 6.68
CA LEU A 98 7.52 -17.09 7.46
C LEU A 98 6.54 -18.13 6.93
N THR A 99 5.31 -17.76 6.58
CA THR A 99 4.33 -18.70 6.04
C THR A 99 4.82 -19.27 4.71
N ALA A 100 5.30 -18.43 3.80
CA ALA A 100 5.86 -18.89 2.53
C ALA A 100 7.08 -19.82 2.74
N TRP A 101 8.01 -19.41 3.60
CA TRP A 101 9.21 -20.21 3.90
C TRP A 101 8.88 -21.55 4.56
N MET A 102 7.95 -21.56 5.52
CA MET A 102 7.49 -22.77 6.18
C MET A 102 6.88 -23.74 5.16
N PHE A 103 5.98 -23.28 4.29
CA PHE A 103 5.37 -24.15 3.28
C PHE A 103 6.38 -24.71 2.28
N GLN A 104 7.33 -23.90 1.81
CA GLN A 104 8.42 -24.38 0.94
C GLN A 104 9.25 -25.47 1.66
N THR A 105 9.67 -25.20 2.90
CA THR A 105 10.48 -26.14 3.68
C THR A 105 9.74 -27.46 3.96
N LEU A 106 8.43 -27.40 4.20
CA LEU A 106 7.60 -28.59 4.39
C LEU A 106 7.42 -29.38 3.10
N TYR A 107 7.16 -28.69 1.98
CA TYR A 107 7.02 -29.31 0.67
C TYR A 107 8.28 -30.11 0.30
N ASP A 108 9.45 -29.49 0.46
CA ASP A 108 10.74 -30.11 0.17
C ASP A 108 11.03 -31.33 1.05
N ARG A 109 10.48 -31.39 2.27
CA ARG A 109 10.72 -32.50 3.20
C ARG A 109 9.73 -33.65 3.07
N VAL A 110 8.50 -33.38 2.63
CA VAL A 110 7.41 -34.36 2.62
C VAL A 110 7.16 -34.91 1.22
N MET A 111 7.32 -34.11 0.18
CA MET A 111 6.97 -34.50 -1.19
C MET A 111 8.17 -34.77 -2.08
N MET A 112 9.35 -34.23 -1.77
CA MET A 112 10.59 -34.67 -2.42
C MET A 112 11.12 -35.90 -1.67
N HIS A 113 10.71 -37.07 -2.13
CA HIS A 113 11.35 -38.36 -1.87
C HIS A 113 11.79 -38.92 -3.23
#